data_AF-A0A2N6A1A4-F1
#
_entry.id   AF-A0A2N6A1A4-F1
#
_cell.length_a   1.000
_cell.length_b   1.000
_cell.length_c   1.000
_cell.angle_alpha   90.00
_cell.angle_beta   90.00
_cell.angle_gamma   90.00
#
_symmetry.space_group_name_H-M   'P 1'
#
loop_
_entity.id
_entity.type
_entity.pdbx_description
1 polymer ?
#
loop_
_entity_poly.entity_id
_entity_poly.type
_entity_poly.pdbx_seq_one_letter_code
_entity_poly.pdbx_strand_id
1 'polypeptide(L)'
;MSDHISGEHQRLIIEKLYRSSDSITSTNKFNDKYGSKIGDMGERSMPINDFARKMKDTGFSSYDVERHTKSITGKNIDLESL
;
A
#
# COMPACT_ATOMS: atom_id res chain seq x y z
N MET A 1 -12.84 -16.02 -1.89
CA MET A 1 -13.21 -14.77 -1.20
C MET A 1 -12.29 -13.69 -1.71
N SER A 2 -12.81 -12.56 -2.20
CA SER A 2 -11.97 -11.45 -2.62
C SER A 2 -11.48 -10.72 -1.38
N ASP A 3 -10.22 -10.94 -1.01
CA ASP A 3 -9.62 -10.25 0.12
C ASP A 3 -9.52 -8.75 -0.17
N HIS A 4 -10.01 -7.94 0.77
CA HIS A 4 -9.94 -6.48 0.68
C HIS A 4 -8.94 -5.91 1.68
N ILE A 5 -8.43 -4.73 1.36
CA ILE A 5 -7.61 -3.88 2.23
C ILE A 5 -8.31 -2.55 2.47
N SER A 6 -8.49 -2.17 3.74
CA SER A 6 -9.14 -0.91 4.13
C SER A 6 -8.24 0.30 3.87
N GLY A 7 -8.83 1.49 3.75
CA GLY A 7 -8.06 2.73 3.62
C GLY A 7 -7.10 2.94 4.79
N GLU A 8 -7.51 2.59 6.01
CA GLU A 8 -6.64 2.65 7.18
C GLU A 8 -5.42 1.73 7.07
N HIS A 9 -5.60 0.47 6.68
CA HIS A 9 -4.48 -0.45 6.46
C HIS A 9 -3.52 0.07 5.38
N GLN A 10 -4.05 0.64 4.29
CA GLN A 10 -3.23 1.25 3.24
C GLN A 10 -2.36 2.38 3.82
N ARG A 11 -2.94 3.29 4.61
CA ARG A 11 -2.21 4.40 5.26
C ARG A 11 -1.11 3.90 6.18
N LEU A 12 -1.38 2.88 6.99
CA LEU A 12 -0.39 2.27 7.89
C LEU A 12 0.74 1.60 7.12
N ILE A 13 0.46 0.92 6.00
CA ILE A 13 1.51 0.32 5.16
C ILE A 13 2.39 1.43 4.57
N ILE A 14 1.78 2.48 4.03
CA ILE A 14 2.50 3.64 3.48
C ILE A 14 3.36 4.30 4.56
N GLU A 15 2.83 4.51 5.76
CA GLU A 15 3.58 5.04 6.90
C GLU A 15 4.87 4.22 7.16
N LYS A 16 4.76 2.89 7.18
CA LYS A 16 5.92 2.00 7.38
C LYS A 16 6.93 2.07 6.24
N LEU A 17 6.45 2.14 4.99
CA LEU A 17 7.31 2.28 3.81
C LEU A 17 8.12 3.58 3.83
N TYR A 18 7.53 4.67 4.32
CA TYR A 18 8.23 5.95 4.51
C TYR A 18 9.05 6.02 5.81
N ARG A 19 9.04 4.96 6.65
CA ARG A 19 9.67 4.95 7.98
C ARG A 19 9.25 6.16 8.83
N SER A 20 7.98 6.56 8.69
CA SER A 20 7.41 7.72 9.36
C SER A 20 6.60 7.29 10.58
N SER A 21 6.25 8.26 11.43
CA SER A 21 5.26 8.10 12.50
C SER A 21 3.97 8.90 12.23
N ASP A 22 3.89 9.58 11.09
CA ASP A 22 2.74 10.38 10.67
C ASP A 22 2.12 9.78 9.40
N SER A 23 1.02 9.05 9.58
CA SER A 23 0.28 8.40 8.51
C SER A 23 -0.33 9.39 7.52
N ILE A 24 -0.82 10.55 7.96
CA ILE A 24 -1.47 11.54 7.10
C ILE A 24 -0.44 12.16 6.18
N THR A 25 0.65 12.68 6.75
CA THR A 25 1.72 13.30 5.96
C THR A 25 2.36 12.30 5.00
N SER A 26 2.56 11.05 5.41
CA SER A 26 3.14 10.01 4.55
C SER A 26 2.21 9.62 3.41
N THR A 27 0.90 9.53 3.68
CA THR A 27 -0.11 9.23 2.66
C THR A 27 -0.24 10.36 1.65
N ASN A 28 -0.23 11.62 2.09
CA ASN A 28 -0.24 12.77 1.19
C ASN A 28 1.00 12.77 0.30
N LYS A 29 2.20 12.59 0.87
CA LYS A 29 3.44 12.47 0.08
C LYS A 29 3.43 11.32 -0.91
N PHE A 30 2.81 10.20 -0.55
CA PHE A 30 2.64 9.05 -1.45
C PHE A 30 1.72 9.41 -2.61
N ASN A 31 0.55 10.00 -2.32
CA ASN A 31 -0.44 10.39 -3.33
C ASN A 31 0.09 11.51 -4.24
N ASP A 32 0.82 12.49 -3.70
CA ASP A 32 1.47 13.53 -4.50
C ASP A 32 2.50 12.93 -5.48
N LYS A 33 3.20 11.87 -5.06
CA LYS A 33 4.25 11.23 -5.86
C LYS A 33 3.72 10.23 -6.88
N TYR A 34 2.71 9.45 -6.52
CA TYR A 34 2.25 8.30 -7.32
C TYR A 34 0.78 8.36 -7.71
N GLY A 35 -0.03 9.23 -7.09
CA GLY A 35 -1.48 9.28 -7.26
C GLY A 35 -1.93 9.53 -8.70
N SER A 36 -1.15 10.28 -9.49
CA SER A 36 -1.42 10.46 -10.93
C SER A 36 -1.30 9.17 -11.74
N LYS A 37 -0.47 8.21 -11.29
CA LYS A 37 -0.25 6.92 -11.94
C LYS A 37 -1.18 5.82 -11.41
N ILE A 38 -1.34 5.75 -10.09
CA ILE A 38 -2.00 4.61 -9.43
C ILE A 38 -3.32 4.99 -8.72
N GLY A 39 -3.71 6.25 -8.75
CA GLY A 39 -4.81 6.82 -7.97
C GLY A 39 -4.47 6.98 -6.49
N ASP A 40 -5.30 7.74 -5.78
CA ASP A 40 -5.08 8.02 -4.37
C ASP A 40 -5.30 6.79 -3.48
N MET A 41 -4.46 6.67 -2.46
CA MET A 41 -4.50 5.63 -1.44
C MET A 41 -5.00 6.19 -0.12
N GLY A 42 -5.55 5.29 0.71
CA GLY A 42 -5.87 5.58 2.09
C GLY A 42 -7.27 6.10 2.37
N GLU A 43 -8.10 6.31 1.34
CA GLU A 43 -9.48 6.79 1.50
C GLU A 43 -10.51 5.66 1.45
N ARG A 44 -10.38 4.75 0.48
CA ARG A 44 -11.39 3.71 0.21
C ARG A 44 -10.78 2.33 0.30
N SER A 45 -11.59 1.37 0.73
CA SER A 45 -11.24 -0.04 0.65
C SER A 45 -11.09 -0.47 -0.81
N MET A 46 -10.13 -1.34 -1.09
CA MET A 46 -9.95 -1.93 -2.41
C MET A 46 -9.58 -3.41 -2.31
N PRO A 47 -9.72 -4.19 -3.40
CA PRO A 47 -9.21 -5.55 -3.44
C PRO A 47 -7.69 -5.57 -3.19
N ILE A 48 -7.23 -6.55 -2.42
CA ILE A 48 -5.81 -6.65 -2.05
C ILE A 48 -4.91 -6.84 -3.28
N ASN A 49 -5.42 -7.52 -4.32
CA ASN A 49 -4.70 -7.69 -5.58
C ASN A 49 -4.57 -6.37 -6.35
N ASP A 50 -5.59 -5.51 -6.30
CA ASP A 50 -5.50 -4.19 -6.93
C ASP A 50 -4.51 -3.30 -6.18
N PHE A 51 -4.52 -3.36 -4.85
CA PHE A 51 -3.48 -2.71 -4.04
C PHE A 51 -2.08 -3.21 -4.41
N ALA A 52 -1.88 -4.53 -4.51
CA ALA A 52 -0.59 -5.11 -4.85
C ALA A 52 -0.10 -4.65 -6.24
N ARG A 53 -0.98 -4.68 -7.27
CA ARG A 53 -0.66 -4.16 -8.61
C ARG A 53 -0.23 -2.69 -8.58
N LYS A 54 -1.00 -1.86 -7.87
CA LYS A 54 -0.66 -0.43 -7.70
C LYS A 54 0.69 -0.25 -7.00
N MET A 55 1.00 -1.05 -5.99
CA MET A 55 2.28 -0.97 -5.28
C MET A 55 3.46 -1.42 -6.14
N LYS A 56 3.27 -2.41 -7.03
CA LYS A 56 4.29 -2.83 -8.02
C LYS A 56 4.69 -1.68 -8.95
N ASP A 57 3.78 -0.76 -9.19
CA ASP A 57 3.99 0.43 -10.02
C ASP A 57 4.73 1.58 -9.30
N THR A 58 5.11 1.39 -8.04
CA THR A 58 5.87 2.37 -7.24
C THR A 58 7.36 2.06 -7.21
N GLY A 59 8.15 2.97 -6.66
CA GLY A 59 9.59 2.75 -6.44
C GLY A 59 9.94 2.01 -5.16
N PHE A 60 8.97 1.43 -4.44
CA PHE A 60 9.22 0.69 -3.21
C PHE A 60 9.67 -0.74 -3.48
N SER A 61 10.51 -1.28 -2.60
CA SER A 61 10.95 -2.68 -2.68
C SER A 61 9.76 -3.63 -2.51
N SER A 62 9.62 -4.61 -3.42
CA SER A 62 8.60 -5.66 -3.32
C SER A 62 8.63 -6.33 -1.94
N TYR A 63 9.82 -6.65 -1.44
CA TYR A 63 10.01 -7.24 -0.13
C TYR A 63 9.42 -6.40 1.00
N ASP A 64 9.66 -5.08 1.01
CA ASP A 64 9.16 -4.20 2.07
C ASP A 64 7.64 -4.07 2.00
N VAL A 65 7.08 -3.96 0.79
CA VAL A 65 5.63 -3.88 0.59
C VAL A 65 4.95 -5.17 1.07
N GLU A 66 5.45 -6.33 0.66
CA GLU A 66 4.93 -7.64 1.08
C GLU A 66 5.00 -7.81 2.60
N ARG A 67 6.17 -7.51 3.18
CA ARG A 67 6.40 -7.61 4.63
C ARG A 67 5.44 -6.72 5.42
N HIS A 68 5.31 -5.45 5.04
CA HIS A 68 4.43 -4.52 5.75
C HIS A 68 2.96 -4.85 5.54
N THR A 69 2.57 -5.28 4.34
CA THR A 69 1.20 -5.72 4.05
C THR A 69 0.83 -6.91 4.93
N LYS A 70 1.69 -7.93 5.02
CA LYS A 70 1.48 -9.08 5.90
C LYS A 70 1.42 -8.68 7.37
N SER A 71 2.34 -7.82 7.82
CA SER A 71 2.39 -7.38 9.21
C SER A 71 1.14 -6.62 9.65
N ILE A 72 0.50 -5.87 8.76
CA ILE A 72 -0.67 -5.02 9.08
C ILE A 72 -1.98 -5.75 8.84
N THR A 73 -2.08 -6.51 7.76
CA THR A 73 -3.34 -7.13 7.33
C THR A 73 -3.44 -8.61 7.69
N GLY A 74 -2.32 -9.26 8.04
CA GLY A 74 -2.21 -10.71 8.19
C GLY A 74 -2.18 -11.48 6.87
N LYS A 75 -2.27 -10.79 5.72
CA LYS A 75 -2.40 -11.41 4.39
C LYS A 75 -1.09 -11.35 3.62
N ASN A 76 -0.77 -12.43 2.93
CA ASN A 76 0.36 -12.45 2.00
C ASN A 76 -0.09 -11.88 0.66
N ILE A 77 0.76 -11.06 0.07
CA ILE A 77 0.73 -10.71 -1.35
C ILE A 77 2.08 -11.13 -1.93
N ASP A 78 2.10 -11.42 -3.23
CA ASP A 78 3.32 -11.71 -3.97
C ASP A 78 3.35 -10.73 -5.15
N LEU A 79 4.28 -9.79 -5.09
CA LEU A 79 4.40 -8.73 -6.09
C LEU A 79 5.20 -9.20 -7.31
N GLU A 80 6.08 -10.19 -7.14
CA GLU A 80 6.92 -10.71 -8.21
C GLU A 80 6.10 -11.55 -9.19
N SER A 81 5.07 -12.26 -8.72
CA SER A 81 4.19 -13.08 -9.58
C SER A 81 3.05 -12.32 -10.28
N LEU A 82 2.88 -11.01 -10.03
CA LEU A 82 1.79 -10.19 -10.56
C LEU A 82 1.99 -9.61 -11.96
#